data_AF-A0A1B3LKU3-F1
#
_entry.id   AF-A0A1B3LKU3-F1
#
_cell.length_a   1.000
_cell.length_b   1.000
_cell.length_c   1.000
_cell.angle_alpha   90.00
_cell.angle_beta   90.00
_cell.angle_gamma   90.00
#
_symmetry.space_group_name_H-M   'P 1'
#
loop_
_entity.id
_entity.type
_entity.pdbx_description
1 polymer ?
#
loop_
_entity_poly.entity_id
_entity_poly.type
_entity_poly.pdbx_seq_one_letter_code
_entity_poly.pdbx_strand_id
1 'polypeptide(L)'
;MHRRDLLCGCCGGGLLTLWPGRIAAGIADTPRFARPDLASDEGGLWALMDREEERLRRSRFLLGDEALQRYVSDIACRLAGDHCPDMRVYLVRTPYFNASMAPNGMMQVWSGLLLRAANEAQLAAVLAHEVGHYLKRHSLERLRDARAKAGFAQFLGLALGAAGAGSIGQVAQLGVLASVYSFSRDHEREADAIGLELMHRAGYDAGEAAKVWAQLIEENAREDGGGTLLFATHPSADERRDTLRAAATTLAGDRAPGETHAERYRAHIAPLRLQMLQDELRRRVPDSSLRLFDRLMTHHGRDGQLLYARAEALRSRARDDDLDQALAALDEADGLPDRPAEALRLRGQILRSRNDADGARNAFRNYLELRPDAPDAPMIRSYIETPAP
;
A
#
# COMPACT_ATOMS: atom_id res chain seq x y z
N MET A 1 10.03 23.10 79.71
CA MET A 1 9.20 21.88 79.47
C MET A 1 9.47 21.44 78.05
N HIS A 2 10.45 20.55 77.89
CA HIS A 2 10.34 19.15 77.41
C HIS A 2 10.61 19.04 75.90
N ARG A 3 11.87 18.88 75.46
CA ARG A 3 12.64 17.60 75.30
C ARG A 3 11.92 16.56 74.44
N ARG A 4 12.41 16.28 73.22
CA ARG A 4 13.23 15.08 72.92
C ARG A 4 13.58 14.94 71.44
N ASP A 5 14.87 14.71 71.21
CA ASP A 5 15.51 14.09 70.05
C ASP A 5 14.91 12.71 69.73
N LEU A 6 15.04 12.26 68.46
CA LEU A 6 15.78 11.04 68.05
C LEU A 6 15.36 10.50 66.66
N LEU A 7 16.40 10.22 65.87
CA LEU A 7 16.62 9.05 64.99
C LEU A 7 15.91 8.93 63.62
N CYS A 8 16.72 9.12 62.58
CA CYS A 8 17.21 8.08 61.65
C CYS A 8 16.22 6.97 61.25
N GLY A 9 15.87 6.88 59.96
CA GLY A 9 15.14 5.75 59.41
C GLY A 9 14.99 5.79 57.88
N CYS A 10 15.85 5.03 57.21
CA CYS A 10 15.65 4.38 55.91
C CYS A 10 15.54 5.24 54.62
N CYS A 11 16.67 5.28 53.92
CA CYS A 11 16.70 5.23 52.46
C CYS A 11 15.82 4.07 51.96
N GLY A 12 14.87 4.38 51.09
CA GLY A 12 14.01 3.40 50.43
C GLY A 12 13.46 4.02 49.15
N GLY A 13 14.36 4.37 48.23
CA GLY A 13 13.99 4.74 46.87
C GLY A 13 13.41 3.53 46.15
N GLY A 14 12.11 3.29 46.30
CA GLY A 14 11.36 2.37 45.48
C GLY A 14 11.16 2.98 44.09
N LEU A 15 12.18 2.89 43.25
CA LEU A 15 12.02 2.96 41.80
C LEU A 15 11.13 1.77 41.40
N LEU A 16 9.83 2.04 41.30
CA LEU A 16 8.87 1.20 40.60
C LEU A 16 9.33 1.12 39.14
N THR A 17 10.19 0.14 38.88
CA THR A 17 10.47 -0.35 37.53
C THR A 17 9.20 -1.02 37.04
N LEU A 18 8.34 -0.23 36.40
CA LEU A 18 7.26 -0.75 35.57
C LEU A 18 7.91 -1.48 34.39
N TRP A 19 8.20 -2.76 34.60
CA TRP A 19 8.49 -3.69 33.53
C TRP A 19 7.24 -3.78 32.65
N PRO A 20 7.29 -3.49 31.33
CA PRO A 20 6.20 -3.89 30.46
C PRO A 20 6.25 -5.40 30.35
N GLY A 21 5.29 -6.05 31.03
CA GLY A 21 5.09 -7.48 30.97
C GLY A 21 4.69 -7.92 29.56
N ARG A 22 5.39 -8.95 29.07
CA ARG A 22 4.94 -9.99 28.14
C ARG A 22 3.95 -9.54 27.05
N ILE A 23 4.51 -9.16 25.89
CA ILE A 23 3.80 -9.30 24.61
C ILE A 23 3.72 -10.80 24.31
N ALA A 24 2.76 -11.46 24.92
CA ALA A 24 2.32 -12.80 24.56
C ALA A 24 0.80 -12.82 24.69
N ALA A 25 0.13 -11.90 24.00
CA ALA A 25 -1.24 -12.13 23.62
C ALA A 25 -1.18 -13.14 22.47
N GLY A 26 -0.96 -14.42 22.80
CA GLY A 26 -1.10 -15.47 21.79
C GLY A 26 -2.46 -15.31 21.13
N ILE A 27 -2.51 -15.44 19.82
CA ILE A 27 -3.77 -15.51 19.08
C ILE A 27 -4.51 -16.73 19.63
N ALA A 28 -5.43 -16.50 20.57
CA ALA A 28 -6.46 -17.48 20.85
C ALA A 28 -7.14 -17.73 19.51
N ASP A 29 -7.23 -19.00 19.09
CA ASP A 29 -7.93 -19.35 17.85
C ASP A 29 -9.34 -18.79 17.92
N THR A 30 -9.53 -17.64 17.26
CA THR A 30 -10.82 -17.00 17.19
C THR A 30 -11.68 -17.90 16.32
N PRO A 31 -12.89 -18.26 16.78
CA PRO A 31 -13.78 -19.04 15.93
C PRO A 31 -14.12 -18.22 14.68
N ARG A 32 -14.23 -18.92 13.54
CA ARG A 32 -14.74 -18.33 12.30
C ARG A 32 -16.02 -17.54 12.53
N PHE A 33 -16.14 -16.42 11.83
CA PHE A 33 -17.31 -15.57 11.99
C PHE A 33 -18.51 -16.15 11.23
N ALA A 34 -19.58 -16.43 11.96
CA ALA A 34 -20.87 -16.69 11.35
C ALA A 34 -21.43 -15.38 10.78
N ARG A 35 -22.16 -15.47 9.66
CA ARG A 35 -22.86 -14.31 9.11
C ARG A 35 -23.83 -13.76 10.17
N PRO A 36 -23.70 -12.49 10.59
CA PRO A 36 -24.51 -11.92 11.65
C PRO A 36 -25.96 -11.71 11.19
N ASP A 37 -26.89 -11.67 12.15
CA ASP A 37 -28.28 -11.32 11.89
C ASP A 37 -28.34 -9.95 11.20
N LEU A 38 -29.07 -9.85 10.09
CA LEU A 38 -29.25 -8.63 9.31
C LEU A 38 -29.82 -7.48 10.17
N ALA A 39 -30.64 -7.79 11.19
CA ALA A 39 -31.20 -6.79 12.09
C ALA A 39 -30.16 -6.21 13.07
N SER A 40 -29.00 -6.83 13.23
CA SER A 40 -27.91 -6.32 14.07
C SER A 40 -27.14 -5.18 13.39
N ASP A 41 -26.39 -4.43 14.19
CA ASP A 41 -25.49 -3.40 13.67
C ASP A 41 -24.43 -3.95 12.71
N GLU A 42 -23.87 -5.10 13.05
CA GLU A 42 -22.89 -5.80 12.24
C GLU A 42 -23.51 -6.35 10.96
N GLY A 43 -24.69 -6.95 11.04
CA GLY A 43 -25.43 -7.42 9.85
C GLY A 43 -25.70 -6.30 8.86
N GLY A 44 -26.10 -5.11 9.36
CA GLY A 44 -26.24 -3.92 8.53
C GLY A 44 -24.92 -3.47 7.88
N LEU A 45 -23.80 -3.54 8.62
CA LEU A 45 -22.47 -3.21 8.09
C LEU A 45 -22.01 -4.20 7.03
N TRP A 46 -22.23 -5.51 7.24
CA TRP A 46 -21.93 -6.54 6.25
C TRP A 46 -22.76 -6.36 4.99
N ALA A 47 -24.08 -6.09 5.12
CA ALA A 47 -24.94 -5.83 3.98
C ALA A 47 -24.52 -4.58 3.18
N LEU A 48 -23.98 -3.56 3.84
CA LEU A 48 -23.37 -2.41 3.17
C LEU A 48 -22.12 -2.82 2.38
N MET A 49 -21.26 -3.64 2.97
CA MET A 49 -20.02 -4.11 2.32
C MET A 49 -20.30 -5.08 1.17
N ASP A 50 -21.33 -5.91 1.27
CA ASP A 50 -21.75 -6.81 0.19
C ASP A 50 -22.12 -6.01 -1.07
N ARG A 51 -22.83 -4.88 -0.92
CA ARG A 51 -23.14 -3.99 -2.05
C ARG A 51 -21.90 -3.35 -2.67
N GLU A 52 -20.94 -2.93 -1.83
CA GLU A 52 -19.67 -2.40 -2.33
C GLU A 52 -18.82 -3.47 -3.02
N GLU A 53 -18.84 -4.69 -2.50
CA GLU A 53 -18.17 -5.84 -3.10
C GLU A 53 -18.77 -6.17 -4.48
N GLU A 54 -20.09 -6.16 -4.61
CA GLU A 54 -20.77 -6.32 -5.91
C GLU A 54 -20.38 -5.22 -6.91
N ARG A 55 -20.26 -3.96 -6.45
CA ARG A 55 -19.80 -2.85 -7.28
C ARG A 55 -18.35 -3.05 -7.71
N LEU A 56 -17.49 -3.49 -6.79
CA LEU A 56 -16.08 -3.74 -7.04
C LEU A 56 -15.89 -4.89 -8.05
N ARG A 57 -16.64 -5.99 -7.92
CA ARG A 57 -16.60 -7.14 -8.86
C ARG A 57 -16.87 -6.75 -10.32
N ARG A 58 -17.64 -5.68 -10.55
CA ARG A 58 -17.95 -5.16 -11.90
C ARG A 58 -17.03 -4.00 -12.31
N SER A 59 -16.05 -3.65 -11.49
CA SER A 59 -15.17 -2.52 -11.72
C SER A 59 -14.12 -2.82 -12.78
N ARG A 60 -13.97 -1.90 -13.75
CA ARG A 60 -12.86 -1.92 -14.71
C ARG A 60 -11.48 -1.69 -14.08
N PHE A 61 -11.44 -1.35 -12.80
CA PHE A 61 -10.20 -1.13 -12.05
C PHE A 61 -9.68 -2.40 -11.37
N LEU A 62 -10.32 -3.56 -11.52
CA LEU A 62 -9.71 -4.82 -11.11
C LEU A 62 -8.52 -5.16 -12.01
N LEU A 63 -7.43 -5.64 -11.41
CA LEU A 63 -6.30 -6.21 -12.17
C LEU A 63 -6.72 -7.58 -12.74
N GLY A 64 -6.56 -7.76 -14.04
CA GLY A 64 -7.00 -8.95 -14.77
C GLY A 64 -5.98 -10.10 -14.83
N ASP A 65 -5.05 -10.19 -13.86
CA ASP A 65 -4.00 -11.22 -13.84
C ASP A 65 -4.35 -12.31 -12.82
N GLU A 66 -4.76 -13.48 -13.32
CA GLU A 66 -5.20 -14.61 -12.49
C GLU A 66 -4.05 -15.26 -11.69
N ALA A 67 -2.82 -15.20 -12.20
CA ALA A 67 -1.67 -15.78 -11.51
C ALA A 67 -1.31 -14.93 -10.28
N LEU A 68 -1.24 -13.61 -10.45
CA LEU A 68 -1.01 -12.67 -9.37
C LEU A 68 -2.18 -12.66 -8.38
N GLN A 69 -3.42 -12.70 -8.85
CA GLN A 69 -4.61 -12.80 -7.99
C GLN A 69 -4.55 -14.03 -7.09
N ARG A 70 -4.25 -15.22 -7.63
CA ARG A 70 -4.09 -16.44 -6.83
C ARG A 70 -2.94 -16.31 -5.84
N TYR A 71 -1.78 -15.85 -6.29
CA TYR A 71 -0.61 -15.68 -5.45
C TYR A 71 -0.88 -14.79 -4.22
N VAL A 72 -1.51 -13.63 -4.41
CA VAL A 72 -1.85 -12.73 -3.28
C VAL A 72 -2.94 -13.34 -2.39
N SER A 73 -3.90 -14.06 -2.98
CA SER A 73 -4.94 -14.78 -2.22
C SER A 73 -4.35 -15.88 -1.34
N ASP A 74 -3.34 -16.61 -1.82
CA ASP A 74 -2.66 -17.67 -1.08
C ASP A 74 -1.87 -17.11 0.11
N ILE A 75 -1.23 -15.94 -0.05
CA ILE A 75 -0.56 -15.23 1.05
C ILE A 75 -1.59 -14.85 2.12
N ALA A 76 -2.68 -14.20 1.72
CA ALA A 76 -3.74 -13.78 2.64
C ALA A 76 -4.37 -14.98 3.38
N CYS A 77 -4.65 -16.07 2.66
CA CYS A 77 -5.17 -17.31 3.20
C CYS A 77 -4.21 -17.94 4.23
N ARG A 78 -2.91 -18.01 3.90
CA ARG A 78 -1.88 -18.53 4.82
C ARG A 78 -1.81 -17.73 6.12
N LEU A 79 -1.94 -16.41 6.04
CA LEU A 79 -1.95 -15.53 7.21
C LEU A 79 -3.22 -15.72 8.05
N ALA A 80 -4.38 -15.81 7.41
CA ALA A 80 -5.67 -15.94 8.10
C ALA A 80 -5.91 -17.32 8.73
N GLY A 81 -5.22 -18.37 8.28
CA GLY A 81 -5.36 -19.72 8.81
C GLY A 81 -6.80 -20.22 8.66
N ASP A 82 -7.44 -20.60 9.76
CA ASP A 82 -8.82 -21.11 9.78
C ASP A 82 -9.85 -20.10 9.24
N HIS A 83 -9.52 -18.80 9.22
CA HIS A 83 -10.36 -17.76 8.65
C HIS A 83 -10.19 -17.57 7.13
N CYS A 84 -9.32 -18.33 6.47
CA CYS A 84 -9.17 -18.25 5.01
C CYS A 84 -10.50 -18.37 4.23
N PRO A 85 -11.45 -19.27 4.58
CA PRO A 85 -12.75 -19.34 3.90
C PRO A 85 -13.61 -18.07 4.03
N ASP A 86 -13.33 -17.20 5.00
CA ASP A 86 -14.05 -15.95 5.18
C ASP A 86 -13.62 -14.89 4.14
N MET A 87 -12.42 -15.05 3.55
CA MET A 87 -11.74 -14.01 2.76
C MET A 87 -12.04 -14.07 1.27
N ARG A 88 -12.18 -12.89 0.66
CA ARG A 88 -12.27 -12.71 -0.80
C ARG A 88 -11.37 -11.54 -1.19
N VAL A 89 -10.22 -11.86 -1.80
CA VAL A 89 -9.19 -10.87 -2.15
C VAL A 89 -9.46 -10.28 -3.53
N TYR A 90 -9.31 -8.97 -3.68
CA TYR A 90 -9.43 -8.26 -4.95
C TYR A 90 -8.22 -7.35 -5.17
N LEU A 91 -7.54 -7.54 -6.30
CA LEU A 91 -6.44 -6.67 -6.71
C LEU A 91 -6.99 -5.46 -7.48
N VAL A 92 -6.75 -4.26 -6.94
CA VAL A 92 -7.28 -3.00 -7.47
C VAL A 92 -6.16 -2.19 -8.11
N ARG A 93 -6.32 -1.87 -9.39
CA ARG A 93 -5.42 -1.02 -10.17
C ARG A 93 -5.56 0.44 -9.74
N THR A 94 -4.72 0.82 -8.80
CA THR A 94 -4.62 2.19 -8.28
C THR A 94 -3.20 2.41 -7.74
N PRO A 95 -2.52 3.51 -8.12
CA PRO A 95 -1.08 3.66 -7.87
C PRO A 95 -0.73 4.06 -6.44
N TYR A 96 -1.73 4.20 -5.56
CA TYR A 96 -1.52 4.52 -4.15
C TYR A 96 -1.20 3.27 -3.33
N PHE A 97 -0.34 3.41 -2.33
CA PHE A 97 -0.08 2.38 -1.34
C PHE A 97 -1.30 2.20 -0.43
N ASN A 98 -1.97 1.04 -0.53
CA ASN A 98 -3.03 0.68 0.41
C ASN A 98 -3.38 -0.82 0.35
N ALA A 99 -3.96 -1.31 1.43
CA ALA A 99 -4.80 -2.49 1.48
C ALA A 99 -5.90 -2.24 2.50
N SER A 100 -7.02 -2.96 2.40
CA SER A 100 -8.05 -2.92 3.44
C SER A 100 -8.80 -4.23 3.50
N MET A 101 -9.25 -4.60 4.70
CA MET A 101 -10.16 -5.73 4.90
C MET A 101 -11.49 -5.27 5.48
N ALA A 102 -12.56 -5.56 4.76
CA ALA A 102 -13.92 -5.26 5.15
C ALA A 102 -14.44 -6.28 6.17
N PRO A 103 -15.40 -5.91 7.02
CA PRO A 103 -15.98 -6.79 8.04
C PRO A 103 -16.70 -8.02 7.46
N ASN A 104 -17.12 -7.99 6.19
CA ASN A 104 -17.70 -9.17 5.53
C ASN A 104 -16.63 -10.14 4.98
N GLY A 105 -15.33 -9.83 5.09
CA GLY A 105 -14.22 -10.62 4.56
C GLY A 105 -13.73 -10.21 3.15
N MET A 106 -14.30 -9.16 2.54
CA MET A 106 -13.76 -8.59 1.30
C MET A 106 -12.44 -7.88 1.60
N MET A 107 -11.35 -8.33 1.00
CA MET A 107 -10.04 -7.67 1.07
C MET A 107 -9.71 -7.00 -0.25
N GLN A 108 -9.26 -5.74 -0.20
CA GLN A 108 -8.74 -5.00 -1.34
C GLN A 108 -7.24 -4.80 -1.19
N VAL A 109 -6.49 -5.07 -2.25
CA VAL A 109 -5.03 -4.86 -2.30
C VAL A 109 -4.72 -3.99 -3.49
N TRP A 110 -4.09 -2.84 -3.26
CA TRP A 110 -3.91 -1.83 -4.31
C TRP A 110 -2.58 -2.04 -5.05
N SER A 111 -2.56 -1.82 -6.36
CA SER A 111 -1.36 -2.03 -7.17
C SER A 111 -0.18 -1.15 -6.75
N GLY A 112 -0.44 0.01 -6.14
CA GLY A 112 0.60 0.86 -5.56
C GLY A 112 1.31 0.24 -4.34
N LEU A 113 0.63 -0.63 -3.57
CA LEU A 113 1.28 -1.46 -2.54
C LEU A 113 2.18 -2.51 -3.20
N LEU A 114 1.64 -3.22 -4.20
CA LEU A 114 2.39 -4.26 -4.92
C LEU A 114 3.68 -3.70 -5.58
N LEU A 115 3.64 -2.48 -6.10
CA LEU A 115 4.81 -1.82 -6.67
C LEU A 115 5.88 -1.47 -5.61
N ARG A 116 5.46 -1.15 -4.37
CA ARG A 116 6.34 -0.59 -3.33
C ARG A 116 6.96 -1.63 -2.42
N ALA A 117 6.29 -2.76 -2.23
CA ALA A 117 6.80 -3.88 -1.44
C ALA A 117 8.02 -4.49 -2.14
N ALA A 118 9.12 -4.64 -1.41
CA ALA A 118 10.37 -5.17 -1.95
C ALA A 118 10.40 -6.71 -1.99
N ASN A 119 9.53 -7.36 -1.24
CA ASN A 119 9.48 -8.82 -1.12
C ASN A 119 8.10 -9.27 -0.61
N GLU A 120 7.88 -10.58 -0.56
CA GLU A 120 6.60 -11.16 -0.16
C GLU A 120 6.30 -10.92 1.31
N ALA A 121 7.30 -10.97 2.20
CA ALA A 121 7.11 -10.72 3.62
C ALA A 121 6.66 -9.27 3.90
N GLN A 122 7.10 -8.30 3.11
CA GLN A 122 6.57 -6.91 3.18
C GLN A 122 5.11 -6.83 2.76
N LEU A 123 4.71 -7.52 1.69
CA LEU A 123 3.29 -7.63 1.33
C LEU A 123 2.50 -8.32 2.46
N ALA A 124 3.01 -9.46 2.94
CA ALA A 124 2.42 -10.24 4.02
C ALA A 124 2.25 -9.41 5.30
N ALA A 125 3.19 -8.52 5.63
CA ALA A 125 3.07 -7.63 6.78
C ALA A 125 1.84 -6.73 6.69
N VAL A 126 1.59 -6.12 5.53
CA VAL A 126 0.42 -5.26 5.32
C VAL A 126 -0.86 -6.10 5.35
N LEU A 127 -0.88 -7.27 4.70
CA LEU A 127 -2.07 -8.12 4.70
C LEU A 127 -2.36 -8.70 6.10
N ALA A 128 -1.34 -9.05 6.87
CA ALA A 128 -1.47 -9.56 8.23
C ALA A 128 -2.03 -8.49 9.18
N HIS A 129 -1.61 -7.24 9.01
CA HIS A 129 -2.17 -6.09 9.71
C HIS A 129 -3.68 -5.94 9.44
N GLU A 130 -4.09 -6.02 8.17
CA GLU A 130 -5.51 -5.96 7.78
C GLU A 130 -6.32 -7.16 8.31
N VAL A 131 -5.73 -8.37 8.30
CA VAL A 131 -6.34 -9.54 8.94
C VAL A 131 -6.49 -9.31 10.45
N GLY A 132 -5.52 -8.68 11.11
CA GLY A 132 -5.62 -8.29 12.51
C GLY A 132 -6.84 -7.40 12.80
N HIS A 133 -7.08 -6.38 11.97
CA HIS A 133 -8.29 -5.55 12.07
C HIS A 133 -9.58 -6.35 11.92
N TYR A 134 -9.60 -7.32 10.99
CA TYR A 134 -10.75 -8.18 10.75
C TYR A 134 -11.03 -9.11 11.94
N LEU A 135 -10.01 -9.81 12.44
CA LEU A 135 -10.13 -10.74 13.56
C LEU A 135 -10.60 -10.04 14.84
N LYS A 136 -10.24 -8.78 15.02
CA LYS A 136 -10.68 -7.96 16.15
C LYS A 136 -11.94 -7.15 15.89
N ARG A 137 -12.53 -7.27 14.70
CA ARG A 137 -13.78 -6.59 14.32
C ARG A 137 -13.69 -5.07 14.54
N HIS A 138 -12.50 -4.49 14.35
CA HIS A 138 -12.25 -3.06 14.62
C HIS A 138 -13.19 -2.15 13.81
N SER A 139 -13.57 -2.52 12.58
CA SER A 139 -14.53 -1.71 11.79
C SER A 139 -15.92 -1.64 12.42
N LEU A 140 -16.35 -2.70 13.12
CA LEU A 140 -17.61 -2.69 13.85
C LEU A 140 -17.52 -1.79 15.09
N GLU A 141 -16.40 -1.83 15.80
CA GLU A 141 -16.15 -0.94 16.94
C GLU A 141 -16.13 0.53 16.49
N ARG A 142 -15.48 0.83 15.36
CA ARG A 142 -15.49 2.16 14.74
C ARG A 142 -16.88 2.62 14.33
N LEU A 143 -17.70 1.73 13.79
CA LEU A 143 -19.11 2.03 13.50
C LEU A 143 -19.89 2.38 14.78
N ARG A 144 -19.69 1.61 15.86
CA ARG A 144 -20.34 1.85 17.15
C ARG A 144 -19.89 3.17 17.77
N ASP A 145 -18.61 3.48 17.73
CA ASP A 145 -18.05 4.77 18.16
C ASP A 145 -18.64 5.95 17.38
N ALA A 146 -18.71 5.84 16.06
CA ALA A 146 -19.26 6.88 15.21
C ALA A 146 -20.74 7.14 15.51
N ARG A 147 -21.52 6.07 15.74
CA ARG A 147 -22.93 6.15 16.18
C ARG A 147 -23.09 6.82 17.52
N ALA A 148 -22.26 6.46 18.49
CA ALA A 148 -22.29 7.05 19.82
C ALA A 148 -21.98 8.55 19.78
N LYS A 149 -21.02 8.97 18.94
CA LYS A 149 -20.60 10.37 18.79
C LYS A 149 -21.58 11.23 17.99
N ALA A 150 -22.20 10.67 16.95
CA ALA A 150 -23.15 11.41 16.11
C ALA A 150 -24.53 11.58 16.76
N GLY A 151 -24.87 10.77 17.77
CA GLY A 151 -26.24 10.67 18.28
C GLY A 151 -27.13 9.82 17.35
N PHE A 152 -27.97 8.96 17.93
CA PHE A 152 -28.71 7.93 17.20
C PHE A 152 -29.56 8.48 16.04
N ALA A 153 -30.26 9.60 16.25
CA ALA A 153 -31.14 10.21 15.24
C ALA A 153 -30.37 10.82 14.05
N GLN A 154 -29.22 11.42 14.29
CA GLN A 154 -28.39 12.02 13.24
C GLN A 154 -27.69 10.94 12.41
N PHE A 155 -27.20 9.88 13.07
CA PHE A 155 -26.62 8.73 12.37
C PHE A 155 -27.67 8.00 11.50
N LEU A 156 -28.88 7.79 12.04
CA LEU A 156 -29.98 7.17 11.30
C LEU A 156 -30.40 8.04 10.10
N GLY A 157 -30.38 9.37 10.23
CA GLY A 157 -30.62 10.30 9.12
C GLY A 157 -29.60 10.19 7.98
N LEU A 158 -28.30 10.03 8.30
CA LEU A 158 -27.25 9.77 7.29
C LEU A 158 -27.44 8.40 6.61
N ALA A 159 -27.76 7.36 7.37
CA ALA A 159 -27.94 6.01 6.86
C ALA A 159 -29.20 5.85 5.99
N LEU A 160 -30.32 6.48 6.38
CA LEU A 160 -31.57 6.49 5.60
C LEU A 160 -31.49 7.42 4.38
N GLY A 161 -30.75 8.54 4.47
CA GLY A 161 -30.46 9.40 3.32
C GLY A 161 -29.67 8.68 2.23
N ALA A 162 -28.76 7.77 2.61
CA ALA A 162 -28.03 6.90 1.68
C ALA A 162 -28.93 5.90 0.92
N ALA A 163 -30.08 5.54 1.47
CA ALA A 163 -31.00 4.56 0.87
C ALA A 163 -32.02 5.17 -0.12
N GLY A 164 -32.17 6.51 -0.18
CA GLY A 164 -33.26 7.13 -0.97
C GLY A 164 -32.98 8.48 -1.63
N ALA A 165 -31.82 9.12 -1.43
CA ALA A 165 -31.60 10.50 -1.89
C ALA A 165 -30.42 10.66 -2.86
N GLY A 166 -30.57 10.24 -4.13
CA GLY A 166 -29.70 10.67 -5.24
C GLY A 166 -28.19 10.82 -4.94
N SER A 167 -27.60 11.96 -5.29
CA SER A 167 -26.18 12.27 -5.05
C SER A 167 -25.82 12.53 -3.59
N ILE A 168 -26.77 13.02 -2.77
CA ILE A 168 -26.56 13.32 -1.34
C ILE A 168 -26.37 12.03 -0.54
N GLY A 169 -27.11 10.97 -0.89
CA GLY A 169 -26.98 9.65 -0.29
C GLY A 169 -25.62 9.00 -0.54
N GLN A 170 -25.03 9.22 -1.72
CA GLN A 170 -23.69 8.70 -2.05
C GLN A 170 -22.58 9.36 -1.21
N VAL A 171 -22.69 10.67 -0.97
CA VAL A 171 -21.73 11.42 -0.12
C VAL A 171 -21.84 10.96 1.34
N ALA A 172 -23.07 10.81 1.86
CA ALA A 172 -23.31 10.29 3.20
C ALA A 172 -22.76 8.87 3.37
N GLN A 173 -22.96 8.00 2.36
CA GLN A 173 -22.42 6.65 2.34
C GLN A 173 -20.89 6.64 2.38
N LEU A 174 -20.22 7.46 1.56
CA LEU A 174 -18.76 7.59 1.55
C LEU A 174 -18.22 8.06 2.91
N GLY A 175 -18.89 8.99 3.59
CA GLY A 175 -18.50 9.45 4.92
C GLY A 175 -18.55 8.34 5.98
N VAL A 176 -19.62 7.53 5.96
CA VAL A 176 -19.74 6.35 6.84
C VAL A 176 -18.64 5.33 6.54
N LEU A 177 -18.40 5.03 5.26
CA LEU A 177 -17.33 4.12 4.83
C LEU A 177 -15.96 4.60 5.31
N ALA A 178 -15.64 5.88 5.13
CA ALA A 178 -14.38 6.45 5.60
C ALA A 178 -14.24 6.32 7.12
N SER A 179 -15.32 6.55 7.89
CA SER A 179 -15.29 6.46 9.34
C SER A 179 -14.97 5.07 9.89
N VAL A 180 -15.43 4.00 9.23
CA VAL A 180 -15.24 2.63 9.71
C VAL A 180 -13.83 2.09 9.45
N TYR A 181 -13.05 2.76 8.60
CA TYR A 181 -11.63 2.50 8.35
C TYR A 181 -10.70 3.53 9.01
N SER A 182 -11.22 4.48 9.79
CA SER A 182 -10.40 5.42 10.57
C SER A 182 -10.16 4.85 11.96
N PHE A 183 -9.12 4.06 12.14
CA PHE A 183 -8.88 3.28 13.35
C PHE A 183 -8.23 4.10 14.49
N SER A 184 -8.44 3.67 15.74
CA SER A 184 -7.82 4.30 16.91
C SER A 184 -6.36 3.83 17.06
N ARG A 185 -5.54 4.56 17.85
CA ARG A 185 -4.16 4.14 18.13
C ARG A 185 -4.09 2.76 18.80
N ASP A 186 -5.08 2.42 19.62
CA ASP A 186 -5.12 1.12 20.29
C ASP A 186 -5.50 -0.01 19.32
N HIS A 187 -6.41 0.26 18.37
CA HIS A 187 -6.72 -0.69 17.29
C HIS A 187 -5.49 -0.96 16.43
N GLU A 188 -4.71 0.09 16.09
CA GLU A 188 -3.46 -0.07 15.33
C GLU A 188 -2.43 -0.93 16.09
N ARG A 189 -2.23 -0.67 17.39
CA ARG A 189 -1.30 -1.46 18.22
C ARG A 189 -1.73 -2.93 18.32
N GLU A 190 -3.03 -3.18 18.47
CA GLU A 190 -3.55 -4.55 18.53
C GLU A 190 -3.41 -5.25 17.17
N ALA A 191 -3.74 -4.57 16.07
CA ALA A 191 -3.57 -5.12 14.72
C ALA A 191 -2.10 -5.36 14.35
N ASP A 192 -1.19 -4.47 14.75
CA ASP A 192 0.26 -4.65 14.60
C ASP A 192 0.76 -5.90 15.34
N ALA A 193 0.37 -6.06 16.61
CA ALA A 193 0.79 -7.19 17.43
C ALA A 193 0.30 -8.53 16.85
N ILE A 194 -0.98 -8.59 16.45
CA ILE A 194 -1.55 -9.77 15.79
C ILE A 194 -0.86 -10.01 14.46
N GLY A 195 -0.69 -8.98 13.64
CA GLY A 195 -0.07 -9.08 12.32
C GLY A 195 1.32 -9.69 12.39
N LEU A 196 2.16 -9.27 13.34
CA LEU A 196 3.48 -9.86 13.56
C LEU A 196 3.41 -11.34 13.97
N GLU A 197 2.45 -11.72 14.82
CA GLU A 197 2.26 -13.12 15.19
C GLU A 197 1.76 -13.96 14.00
N LEU A 198 0.82 -13.44 13.19
CA LEU A 198 0.37 -14.09 11.96
C LEU A 198 1.53 -14.33 10.99
N MET A 199 2.37 -13.31 10.78
CA MET A 199 3.58 -13.43 9.97
C MET A 199 4.52 -14.51 10.51
N HIS A 200 4.80 -14.50 11.82
CA HIS A 200 5.67 -15.47 12.46
C HIS A 200 5.15 -16.90 12.31
N ARG A 201 3.85 -17.13 12.56
CA ARG A 201 3.20 -18.45 12.37
C ARG A 201 3.24 -18.92 10.92
N ALA A 202 3.10 -17.99 9.96
CA ALA A 202 3.16 -18.27 8.53
C ALA A 202 4.59 -18.44 7.98
N GLY A 203 5.62 -18.29 8.81
CA GLY A 203 7.02 -18.47 8.44
C GLY A 203 7.68 -17.26 7.77
N TYR A 204 7.04 -16.08 7.77
CA TYR A 204 7.60 -14.86 7.21
C TYR A 204 8.56 -14.15 8.17
N ASP A 205 9.52 -13.41 7.63
CA ASP A 205 10.32 -12.46 8.42
C ASP A 205 9.44 -11.30 8.91
N ALA A 206 9.01 -11.36 10.18
CA ALA A 206 8.22 -10.31 10.83
C ALA A 206 8.97 -8.97 10.92
N GLY A 207 10.30 -8.96 10.81
CA GLY A 207 11.11 -7.73 10.78
C GLY A 207 10.86 -6.86 9.54
N GLU A 208 10.28 -7.43 8.48
CA GLU A 208 9.90 -6.70 7.27
C GLU A 208 8.76 -5.70 7.53
N ALA A 209 7.89 -5.92 8.52
CA ALA A 209 6.83 -4.99 8.89
C ALA A 209 7.37 -3.60 9.26
N ALA A 210 8.43 -3.55 10.07
CA ALA A 210 9.06 -2.29 10.44
C ALA A 210 9.73 -1.59 9.24
N LYS A 211 10.22 -2.37 8.25
CA LYS A 211 10.82 -1.82 7.03
C LYS A 211 9.76 -1.17 6.14
N VAL A 212 8.58 -1.78 6.01
CA VAL A 212 7.44 -1.17 5.29
C VAL A 212 7.11 0.20 5.87
N TRP A 213 6.96 0.30 7.20
CA TRP A 213 6.69 1.59 7.84
C TRP A 213 7.80 2.61 7.63
N ALA A 214 9.07 2.21 7.74
CA ALA A 214 10.19 3.10 7.47
C ALA A 214 10.15 3.68 6.03
N GLN A 215 9.86 2.84 5.04
CA GLN A 215 9.73 3.26 3.63
C GLN A 215 8.58 4.25 3.44
N LEU A 216 7.44 4.00 4.08
CA LEU A 216 6.27 4.89 4.01
C LEU A 216 6.53 6.24 4.66
N ILE A 217 7.20 6.26 5.81
CA ILE A 217 7.57 7.52 6.49
C ILE A 217 8.51 8.34 5.59
N GLU A 218 9.49 7.70 4.98
CA GLU A 218 10.42 8.36 4.06
C GLU A 218 9.73 8.92 2.82
N GLU A 219 8.76 8.18 2.25
CA GLU A 219 7.96 8.63 1.11
C GLU A 219 7.08 9.83 1.48
N ASN A 220 6.46 9.83 2.67
CA ASN A 220 5.53 10.88 3.12
C ASN A 220 6.18 12.15 3.68
N ALA A 221 7.34 12.04 4.34
CA ALA A 221 8.03 13.19 4.95
C ALA A 221 8.44 14.27 3.93
N ARG A 222 8.26 14.01 2.62
CA ARG A 222 8.68 14.87 1.52
C ARG A 222 7.60 15.07 0.45
N GLU A 223 6.33 14.78 0.75
CA GLU A 223 5.19 15.12 -0.10
C GLU A 223 4.56 16.45 0.34
N ASP A 224 4.73 17.50 -0.47
CA ASP A 224 3.95 18.74 -0.36
C ASP A 224 2.53 18.47 -0.90
N GLY A 225 1.57 18.09 -0.04
CA GLY A 225 0.17 18.01 -0.47
C GLY A 225 -0.70 16.85 0.06
N GLY A 226 -0.45 16.38 1.28
CA GLY A 226 -1.34 15.42 1.97
C GLY A 226 -0.84 13.99 1.83
N GLY A 227 -0.45 13.42 2.98
CA GLY A 227 0.20 12.12 3.05
C GLY A 227 -0.60 10.95 2.44
N THR A 228 0.08 9.83 2.30
CA THR A 228 -0.42 8.57 1.74
C THR A 228 -1.76 8.21 2.38
N LEU A 229 -2.72 7.77 1.56
CA LEU A 229 -4.07 7.37 2.01
C LEU A 229 -4.06 6.39 3.18
N LEU A 230 -3.01 5.58 3.32
CA LEU A 230 -2.74 4.73 4.48
C LEU A 230 -2.69 5.53 5.80
N PHE A 231 -2.07 6.70 5.86
CA PHE A 231 -2.01 7.50 7.10
C PHE A 231 -3.34 8.19 7.44
N ALA A 232 -4.24 8.32 6.46
CA ALA A 232 -5.61 8.78 6.73
C ALA A 232 -6.43 7.70 7.45
N THR A 233 -6.16 6.42 7.18
CA THR A 233 -6.81 5.28 7.85
C THR A 233 -6.04 4.77 9.08
N HIS A 234 -4.71 4.94 9.12
CA HIS A 234 -3.79 4.43 10.15
C HIS A 234 -2.82 5.51 10.70
N PRO A 235 -3.20 6.29 11.74
CA PRO A 235 -2.40 7.43 12.20
C PRO A 235 -1.27 7.05 13.19
N SER A 236 -0.03 6.83 12.73
CA SER A 236 1.24 6.98 13.49
C SER A 236 2.47 6.60 12.64
N ALA A 237 3.66 7.17 12.92
CA ALA A 237 4.87 6.95 12.11
C ALA A 237 6.05 6.39 12.92
N ASP A 238 6.73 7.22 13.73
CA ASP A 238 8.03 6.81 14.29
C ASP A 238 7.94 5.81 15.46
N GLU A 239 7.09 6.08 16.46
CA GLU A 239 6.87 5.19 17.61
C GLU A 239 6.44 3.78 17.15
N ARG A 240 5.62 3.72 16.10
CA ARG A 240 5.10 2.48 15.53
C ARG A 240 6.20 1.64 14.88
N ARG A 241 7.06 2.25 14.05
CA ARG A 241 8.22 1.57 13.44
C ARG A 241 9.10 0.93 14.51
N ASP A 242 9.41 1.66 15.56
CA ASP A 242 10.34 1.21 16.59
C ASP A 242 9.70 0.12 17.48
N THR A 243 8.40 0.24 17.77
CA THR A 243 7.62 -0.79 18.47
C THR A 243 7.54 -2.08 17.66
N LEU A 244 7.23 -2.01 16.37
CA LEU A 244 7.19 -3.17 15.47
C LEU A 244 8.55 -3.86 15.40
N ARG A 245 9.64 -3.09 15.31
CA ARG A 245 11.00 -3.63 15.30
C ARG A 245 11.30 -4.39 16.60
N ALA A 246 10.99 -3.81 17.75
CA ALA A 246 11.24 -4.45 19.04
C ALA A 246 10.38 -5.73 19.22
N ALA A 247 9.11 -5.68 18.81
CA ALA A 247 8.20 -6.82 18.87
C ALA A 247 8.64 -7.95 17.93
N ALA A 248 9.04 -7.64 16.69
CA ALA A 248 9.56 -8.62 15.74
C ALA A 248 10.83 -9.33 16.28
N THR A 249 11.77 -8.58 16.86
CA THR A 249 12.96 -9.16 17.51
C THR A 249 12.57 -10.08 18.67
N THR A 250 11.60 -9.67 19.48
CA THR A 250 11.12 -10.47 20.62
C THR A 250 10.48 -11.78 20.15
N LEU A 251 9.67 -11.73 19.08
CA LEU A 251 9.01 -12.90 18.49
C LEU A 251 10.00 -13.87 17.85
N ALA A 252 11.03 -13.36 17.18
CA ALA A 252 12.09 -14.19 16.60
C ALA A 252 12.89 -14.91 17.71
N GLY A 253 13.16 -14.23 18.82
CA GLY A 253 14.02 -14.75 19.89
C GLY A 253 15.40 -15.12 19.32
N ASP A 254 15.90 -16.31 19.66
CA ASP A 254 17.17 -16.83 19.14
C ASP A 254 17.04 -17.54 17.78
N ARG A 255 15.83 -17.59 17.19
CA ARG A 255 15.61 -18.25 15.90
C ARG A 255 16.14 -17.40 14.76
N ALA A 256 16.52 -18.06 13.67
CA ALA A 256 16.77 -17.37 12.41
C ALA A 256 15.51 -16.59 11.99
N PRO A 257 15.66 -15.40 11.36
CA PRO A 257 14.53 -14.70 10.76
C PRO A 257 13.78 -15.60 9.79
N GLY A 258 12.47 -15.39 9.66
CA GLY A 258 11.65 -16.09 8.67
C GLY A 258 12.06 -15.75 7.23
N GLU A 259 11.32 -16.28 6.27
CA GLU A 259 11.62 -16.07 4.85
C GLU A 259 11.04 -14.75 4.33
N THR A 260 11.79 -14.06 3.46
CA THR A 260 11.31 -12.85 2.76
C THR A 260 10.65 -13.17 1.41
N HIS A 261 11.04 -14.29 0.79
CA HIS A 261 10.64 -14.75 -0.54
C HIS A 261 10.73 -13.67 -1.65
N ALA A 262 11.80 -12.86 -1.64
CA ALA A 262 11.99 -11.76 -2.59
C ALA A 262 11.94 -12.19 -4.07
N GLU A 263 12.61 -13.28 -4.46
CA GLU A 263 12.59 -13.76 -5.84
C GLU A 263 11.20 -14.22 -6.29
N ARG A 264 10.52 -14.99 -5.43
CA ARG A 264 9.15 -15.48 -5.69
C ARG A 264 8.21 -14.29 -5.90
N TYR A 265 8.34 -13.27 -5.08
CA TYR A 265 7.57 -12.03 -5.22
C TYR A 265 7.85 -11.33 -6.55
N ARG A 266 9.12 -11.09 -6.87
CA ARG A 266 9.50 -10.43 -8.12
C ARG A 266 8.96 -11.14 -9.36
N ALA A 267 9.01 -12.48 -9.39
CA ALA A 267 8.50 -13.26 -10.51
C ALA A 267 6.99 -13.04 -10.74
N HIS A 268 6.19 -12.92 -9.68
CA HIS A 268 4.73 -12.70 -9.79
C HIS A 268 4.37 -11.25 -10.13
N ILE A 269 5.17 -10.27 -9.73
CA ILE A 269 4.94 -8.85 -10.06
C ILE A 269 5.42 -8.51 -11.47
N ALA A 270 6.46 -9.19 -11.97
CA ALA A 270 7.11 -8.87 -13.24
C ALA A 270 6.16 -8.64 -14.44
N PRO A 271 5.11 -9.47 -14.67
CA PRO A 271 4.20 -9.29 -15.81
C PRO A 271 3.44 -7.94 -15.81
N LEU A 272 3.16 -7.38 -14.63
CA LEU A 272 2.39 -6.15 -14.47
C LEU A 272 3.24 -4.95 -14.01
N ARG A 273 4.53 -5.15 -13.71
CA ARG A 273 5.40 -4.12 -13.13
C ARG A 273 5.48 -2.86 -13.99
N LEU A 274 5.65 -3.00 -15.30
CA LEU A 274 5.67 -1.86 -16.23
C LEU A 274 4.35 -1.06 -16.19
N GLN A 275 3.21 -1.75 -16.12
CA GLN A 275 1.90 -1.11 -16.01
C GLN A 275 1.81 -0.31 -14.69
N MET A 276 2.26 -0.88 -13.58
CA MET A 276 2.25 -0.22 -12.27
C MET A 276 3.15 1.02 -12.25
N LEU A 277 4.35 0.95 -12.86
CA LEU A 277 5.25 2.09 -13.02
C LEU A 277 4.60 3.21 -13.85
N GLN A 278 3.93 2.85 -14.95
CA GLN A 278 3.19 3.81 -15.78
C GLN A 278 2.00 4.42 -15.04
N ASP A 279 1.31 3.66 -14.18
CA ASP A 279 0.22 4.17 -13.37
C ASP A 279 0.71 5.15 -12.29
N GLU A 280 1.86 4.88 -11.69
CA GLU A 280 2.55 5.81 -10.78
C GLU A 280 2.90 7.12 -11.49
N LEU A 281 3.49 7.06 -12.68
CA LEU A 281 3.82 8.25 -13.48
C LEU A 281 2.58 9.10 -13.82
N ARG A 282 1.41 8.47 -14.00
CA ARG A 282 0.14 9.20 -14.25
C ARG A 282 -0.35 10.01 -13.06
N ARG A 283 0.18 9.79 -11.84
CA ARG A 283 -0.11 10.63 -10.67
C ARG A 283 0.44 12.05 -10.82
N ARG A 284 1.41 12.28 -11.72
CA ARG A 284 2.04 13.59 -11.96
C ARG A 284 2.67 14.21 -10.70
N VAL A 285 3.31 13.38 -9.89
CA VAL A 285 4.07 13.79 -8.68
C VAL A 285 5.56 13.44 -8.85
N PRO A 286 6.26 14.03 -9.83
CA PRO A 286 7.52 13.48 -10.32
C PRO A 286 8.62 13.42 -9.25
N ASP A 287 8.69 14.36 -8.30
CA ASP A 287 9.65 14.27 -7.19
C ASP A 287 9.38 13.07 -6.26
N SER A 288 8.11 12.73 -6.01
CA SER A 288 7.74 11.55 -5.22
C SER A 288 8.03 10.26 -6.00
N SER A 289 7.65 10.21 -7.28
CA SER A 289 7.91 9.06 -8.14
C SER A 289 9.41 8.81 -8.34
N LEU A 290 10.24 9.85 -8.46
CA LEU A 290 11.70 9.71 -8.56
C LEU A 290 12.28 9.05 -7.30
N ARG A 291 11.87 9.48 -6.10
CA ARG A 291 12.31 8.85 -4.85
C ARG A 291 11.90 7.38 -4.77
N LEU A 292 10.68 7.06 -5.18
CA LEU A 292 10.23 5.68 -5.28
C LEU A 292 11.13 4.88 -6.22
N PHE A 293 11.38 5.36 -7.44
CA PHE A 293 12.20 4.65 -8.40
C PHE A 293 13.65 4.50 -7.94
N ASP A 294 14.24 5.53 -7.33
CA ASP A 294 15.59 5.47 -6.75
C ASP A 294 15.67 4.43 -5.62
N ARG A 295 14.64 4.35 -4.76
CA ARG A 295 14.53 3.31 -3.73
C ARG A 295 14.40 1.91 -4.33
N LEU A 296 13.54 1.74 -5.34
CA LEU A 296 13.35 0.46 -6.03
C LEU A 296 14.64 0.01 -6.71
N MET A 297 15.37 0.90 -7.38
CA MET A 297 16.67 0.60 -7.98
C MET A 297 17.73 0.22 -6.93
N THR A 298 17.68 0.85 -5.75
CA THR A 298 18.58 0.53 -4.63
C THR A 298 18.32 -0.89 -4.10
N HIS A 299 17.06 -1.32 -4.05
CA HIS A 299 16.69 -2.64 -3.51
C HIS A 299 16.72 -3.78 -4.54
N HIS A 300 16.45 -3.50 -5.81
CA HIS A 300 16.25 -4.51 -6.85
C HIS A 300 17.31 -4.49 -7.95
N GLY A 301 18.20 -3.50 -7.92
CA GLY A 301 19.10 -3.21 -9.02
C GLY A 301 18.44 -2.31 -10.06
N ARG A 302 19.27 -1.76 -10.94
CA ARG A 302 18.83 -0.94 -12.07
C ARG A 302 18.41 -1.88 -13.19
N ASP A 303 17.25 -1.62 -13.76
CA ASP A 303 16.69 -2.36 -14.90
C ASP A 303 16.07 -1.39 -15.93
N GLY A 304 15.80 -1.88 -17.13
CA GLY A 304 15.33 -1.06 -18.24
C GLY A 304 13.98 -0.41 -17.97
N GLN A 305 13.08 -1.06 -17.21
CA GLN A 305 11.78 -0.49 -16.87
C GLN A 305 11.91 0.65 -15.84
N LEU A 306 12.74 0.47 -14.81
CA LEU A 306 12.99 1.50 -13.79
C LEU A 306 13.72 2.71 -14.37
N LEU A 307 14.70 2.48 -15.25
CA LEU A 307 15.41 3.56 -15.92
C LEU A 307 14.49 4.35 -16.87
N TYR A 308 13.62 3.65 -17.62
CA TYR A 308 12.54 4.29 -18.37
C TYR A 308 11.63 5.14 -17.48
N ALA A 309 11.16 4.57 -16.35
CA ALA A 309 10.25 5.27 -15.45
C ALA A 309 10.91 6.51 -14.83
N ARG A 310 12.19 6.40 -14.45
CA ARG A 310 13.00 7.52 -13.97
C ARG A 310 13.15 8.61 -15.03
N ALA A 311 13.46 8.24 -16.27
CA ALA A 311 13.58 9.20 -17.38
C ALA A 311 12.27 9.96 -17.63
N GLU A 312 11.12 9.27 -17.57
CA GLU A 312 9.81 9.90 -17.75
C GLU A 312 9.48 10.85 -16.59
N ALA A 313 9.80 10.47 -15.35
CA ALA A 313 9.60 11.34 -14.19
C ALA A 313 10.49 12.59 -14.23
N LEU A 314 11.75 12.46 -14.63
CA LEU A 314 12.66 13.60 -14.87
C LEU A 314 12.10 14.53 -15.94
N ARG A 315 11.72 13.98 -17.10
CA ARG A 315 11.10 14.76 -18.18
C ARG A 315 9.86 15.52 -17.69
N SER A 316 9.04 14.89 -16.85
CA SER A 316 7.84 15.50 -16.29
C SER A 316 8.14 16.56 -15.22
N ARG A 317 9.28 16.47 -14.52
CA ARG A 317 9.71 17.44 -13.50
C ARG A 317 10.26 18.73 -14.12
N ALA A 318 10.94 18.60 -15.26
CA ALA A 318 11.35 19.71 -16.12
C ALA A 318 12.24 20.78 -15.46
N ARG A 319 13.19 20.37 -14.61
CA ARG A 319 14.32 21.22 -14.18
C ARG A 319 15.40 21.28 -15.27
N ASP A 320 16.28 22.27 -15.17
CA ASP A 320 17.27 22.59 -16.22
C ASP A 320 18.11 21.38 -16.66
N ASP A 321 18.50 20.51 -15.73
CA ASP A 321 19.34 19.33 -15.97
C ASP A 321 18.55 18.02 -16.18
N ASP A 322 17.22 18.05 -16.03
CA ASP A 322 16.39 16.82 -16.03
C ASP A 322 16.40 16.12 -17.38
N LEU A 323 16.42 16.86 -18.49
CA LEU A 323 16.42 16.25 -19.82
C LEU A 323 17.75 15.55 -20.14
N ASP A 324 18.88 16.07 -19.64
CA ASP A 324 20.18 15.40 -19.77
C ASP A 324 20.21 14.12 -18.93
N GLN A 325 19.76 14.21 -17.68
CA GLN A 325 19.64 13.04 -16.82
C GLN A 325 18.68 11.98 -17.37
N ALA A 326 17.59 12.41 -18.04
CA ALA A 326 16.62 11.52 -18.65
C ALA A 326 17.23 10.78 -19.85
N LEU A 327 17.96 11.48 -20.73
CA LEU A 327 18.66 10.85 -21.84
C LEU A 327 19.74 9.88 -21.34
N ALA A 328 20.51 10.25 -20.33
CA ALA A 328 21.50 9.35 -19.73
C ALA A 328 20.87 8.07 -19.14
N ALA A 329 19.72 8.20 -18.49
CA ALA A 329 18.99 7.02 -18.00
C ALA A 329 18.46 6.14 -19.15
N LEU A 330 18.01 6.74 -20.26
CA LEU A 330 17.59 5.99 -21.44
C LEU A 330 18.76 5.32 -22.16
N ASP A 331 19.94 5.95 -22.18
CA ASP A 331 21.16 5.37 -22.76
C ASP A 331 21.57 4.10 -21.99
N GLU A 332 21.49 4.15 -20.66
CA GLU A 332 21.71 2.97 -19.83
C GLU A 332 20.63 1.90 -20.05
N ALA A 333 19.36 2.30 -20.20
CA ALA A 333 18.26 1.38 -20.46
C ALA A 333 18.43 0.64 -21.81
N ASP A 334 19.02 1.27 -22.83
CA ASP A 334 19.24 0.65 -24.15
C ASP A 334 20.14 -0.59 -24.10
N GLY A 335 21.00 -0.69 -23.08
CA GLY A 335 21.84 -1.86 -22.83
C GLY A 335 21.16 -3.01 -22.07
N LEU A 336 19.89 -2.86 -21.65
CA LEU A 336 19.21 -3.78 -20.75
C LEU A 336 18.09 -4.57 -21.45
N PRO A 337 17.94 -5.87 -21.13
CA PRO A 337 17.04 -6.77 -21.86
C PRO A 337 15.56 -6.47 -21.63
N ASP A 338 15.19 -5.82 -20.52
CA ASP A 338 13.81 -5.53 -20.13
C ASP A 338 13.38 -4.09 -20.46
N ARG A 339 14.16 -3.36 -21.27
CA ARG A 339 13.79 -2.02 -21.72
C ARG A 339 12.44 -2.01 -22.44
N PRO A 340 11.47 -1.20 -22.00
CA PRO A 340 10.20 -1.07 -22.70
C PRO A 340 10.38 -0.33 -24.04
N ALA A 341 9.56 -0.67 -25.03
CA ALA A 341 9.55 0.05 -26.31
C ALA A 341 9.25 1.54 -26.11
N GLU A 342 8.43 1.87 -25.11
CA GLU A 342 8.08 3.24 -24.70
C GLU A 342 9.29 4.11 -24.36
N ALA A 343 10.44 3.52 -24.01
CA ALA A 343 11.70 4.25 -23.81
C ALA A 343 12.19 4.94 -25.10
N LEU A 344 12.04 4.30 -26.27
CA LEU A 344 12.42 4.88 -27.56
C LEU A 344 11.48 6.03 -27.95
N ARG A 345 10.18 5.85 -27.69
CA ARG A 345 9.19 6.92 -27.88
C ARG A 345 9.52 8.13 -26.99
N LEU A 346 9.85 7.89 -25.72
CA LEU A 346 10.25 8.94 -24.79
C LEU A 346 11.53 9.66 -25.25
N ARG A 347 12.55 8.91 -25.68
CA ARG A 347 13.77 9.47 -26.28
C ARG A 347 13.43 10.42 -27.43
N GLY A 348 12.58 9.97 -28.37
CA GLY A 348 12.14 10.80 -29.50
C GLY A 348 11.44 12.08 -29.07
N GLN A 349 10.62 12.04 -28.02
CA GLN A 349 9.94 13.22 -27.47
C GLN A 349 10.93 14.23 -26.87
N ILE A 350 11.93 13.75 -26.12
CA ILE A 350 12.96 14.59 -25.51
C ILE A 350 13.83 15.24 -26.59
N LEU A 351 14.33 14.46 -27.56
CA LEU A 351 15.17 14.97 -28.65
C LEU A 351 14.42 16.00 -29.49
N ARG A 352 13.13 15.75 -29.79
CA ARG A 352 12.28 16.73 -30.46
C ARG A 352 12.17 18.03 -29.69
N SER A 353 12.00 17.97 -28.36
CA SER A 353 11.93 19.18 -27.51
C SER A 353 13.25 19.96 -27.47
N ARG A 354 14.36 19.32 -27.83
CA ARG A 354 15.70 19.91 -27.93
C ARG A 354 16.07 20.35 -29.35
N ASN A 355 15.11 20.35 -30.28
CA ASN A 355 15.33 20.65 -31.69
C ASN A 355 16.27 19.67 -32.42
N ASP A 356 16.52 18.48 -31.88
CA ASP A 356 17.21 17.40 -32.59
C ASP A 356 16.19 16.56 -33.36
N ALA A 357 15.80 17.07 -34.54
CA ALA A 357 14.78 16.43 -35.38
C ALA A 357 15.23 15.07 -35.91
N ASP A 358 16.51 14.90 -36.27
CA ASP A 358 17.02 13.67 -36.85
C ASP A 358 17.12 12.56 -35.80
N GLY A 359 17.65 12.88 -34.62
CA GLY A 359 17.64 12.00 -33.47
C GLY A 359 16.22 11.59 -33.06
N ALA A 360 15.29 12.55 -33.05
CA ALA A 360 13.88 12.27 -32.75
C ALA A 360 13.25 11.31 -33.76
N ARG A 361 13.42 11.55 -35.06
CA ARG A 361 12.89 10.67 -36.13
C ARG A 361 13.49 9.27 -36.06
N ASN A 362 14.79 9.14 -35.78
CA ASN A 362 15.44 7.85 -35.60
C ASN A 362 14.83 7.08 -34.43
N ALA A 363 14.70 7.72 -33.26
CA ALA A 363 14.10 7.08 -32.08
C ALA A 363 12.64 6.65 -32.31
N PHE A 364 11.86 7.49 -32.99
CA PHE A 364 10.48 7.18 -33.35
C PHE A 364 10.34 6.04 -34.37
N ARG A 365 11.24 5.94 -35.36
CA ARG A 365 11.27 4.80 -36.29
C ARG A 365 11.51 3.49 -35.53
N ASN A 366 12.53 3.47 -34.67
CA ASN A 366 12.84 2.29 -33.85
C ASN A 366 11.68 1.93 -32.91
N TYR A 367 10.94 2.91 -32.38
CA TYR A 367 9.74 2.66 -31.60
C TYR A 367 8.65 1.96 -32.43
N LEU A 368 8.39 2.44 -33.65
CA LEU A 368 7.37 1.88 -34.54
C LEU A 368 7.73 0.50 -35.08
N GLU A 369 9.02 0.15 -35.18
CA GLU A 369 9.46 -1.21 -35.48
C GLU A 369 9.04 -2.19 -34.39
N LEU A 370 9.11 -1.77 -33.11
CA LEU A 370 8.70 -2.60 -31.98
C LEU A 370 7.18 -2.56 -31.73
N ARG A 371 6.52 -1.44 -32.05
CA ARG A 371 5.10 -1.19 -31.75
C ARG A 371 4.38 -0.52 -32.93
N PRO A 372 4.21 -1.20 -34.07
CA PRO A 372 3.60 -0.62 -35.26
C PRO A 372 2.12 -0.24 -35.07
N ASP A 373 1.42 -0.93 -34.17
CA ASP A 373 -0.02 -0.74 -33.91
C ASP A 373 -0.31 0.05 -32.62
N ALA A 374 0.69 0.78 -32.11
CA ALA A 374 0.48 1.63 -30.95
C ALA A 374 -0.61 2.71 -31.24
N PRO A 375 -1.45 3.08 -30.26
CA PRO A 375 -2.51 4.09 -30.48
C PRO A 375 -2.00 5.45 -30.98
N ASP A 376 -0.75 5.79 -30.66
CA ASP A 376 -0.06 7.01 -31.10
C ASP A 376 0.77 6.83 -32.39
N ALA A 377 0.82 5.62 -32.97
CA ALA A 377 1.58 5.35 -34.18
C ALA A 377 1.22 6.25 -35.38
N PRO A 378 -0.07 6.55 -35.67
CA PRO A 378 -0.42 7.46 -36.77
C PRO A 378 0.19 8.87 -36.61
N MET A 379 0.19 9.39 -35.38
CA MET A 379 0.78 10.70 -35.06
C MET A 379 2.30 10.68 -35.25
N ILE A 380 2.95 9.59 -34.82
CA ILE A 380 4.40 9.42 -34.92
C ILE A 380 4.83 9.28 -36.38
N ARG A 381 4.09 8.51 -37.20
CA ARG A 381 4.37 8.38 -38.65
C ARG A 381 4.29 9.74 -39.35
N SER A 382 3.25 10.52 -39.07
CA SER A 382 3.08 11.87 -39.61
C SER A 382 4.28 12.79 -39.26
N TYR A 383 4.79 12.72 -38.03
CA TYR A 383 5.98 13.48 -37.65
C TYR A 383 7.24 13.03 -38.42
N ILE A 384 7.42 11.73 -38.63
CA ILE A 384 8.59 11.18 -39.35
C ILE A 384 8.59 11.63 -40.82
N GLU A 385 7.43 11.63 -41.47
CA GLU A 385 7.25 11.95 -42.89
C GLU A 385 7.28 13.45 -43.19
N THR A 386 7.07 14.30 -42.19
CA THR A 386 7.06 15.76 -42.37
C THR A 386 8.49 16.29 -42.58
N PRO A 387 8.79 16.97 -43.71
CA PRO A 387 10.10 17.58 -43.95
C PRO A 387 10.47 18.56 -42.82
N ALA A 388 11.76 18.69 -42.52
CA ALA A 388 12.19 19.76 -41.61
C ALA A 388 11.85 21.13 -42.26
N PRO A 389 11.31 22.09 -41.48
CA PRO A 389 10.98 23.42 -42.00
C PRO A 389 12.20 24.18 -42.54
#